data_AF-H2Y7H5-F1
#
_entry.id   AF-H2Y7H5-F1
#
_cell.length_a   1.000
_cell.length_b   1.000
_cell.length_c   1.000
_cell.angle_alpha   90.00
_cell.angle_beta   90.00
_cell.angle_gamma   90.00
#
_symmetry.space_group_name_H-M   'P 1'
#
loop_
_entity.id
_entity.type
_entity.pdbx_description
1 polymer ?
#
loop_
_entity_poly.entity_id
_entity_poly.type
_entity_poly.pdbx_seq_one_letter_code
_entity_poly.pdbx_strand_id
1 'polypeptide(L)' 'MKIVFLFFINCLVLHIYSGISDDVNKRVTDHFSGSAHTNNWAVLVCTSRFWFNYRHVANALSI' A
#
# COMPACT_ATOMS: atom_id res chain seq x y z
N MET A 1 -14.98 -47.54 -10.94
CA MET A 1 -14.65 -47.44 -9.51
C MET A 1 -13.28 -46.79 -9.28
N LYS A 2 -12.15 -47.37 -9.75
CA LYS A 2 -10.79 -46.81 -9.52
C LYS A 2 -10.53 -45.45 -10.19
N ILE A 3 -11.01 -45.22 -11.43
CA ILE A 3 -10.79 -43.97 -12.17
C ILE A 3 -11.46 -42.76 -11.49
N VAL A 4 -12.67 -42.97 -10.95
CA VAL A 4 -13.45 -41.92 -10.27
C VAL A 4 -12.76 -41.52 -8.97
N PHE A 5 -12.23 -42.50 -8.23
CA PHE A 5 -11.48 -42.25 -6.99
C PHE A 5 -10.21 -41.40 -7.22
N LEU A 6 -9.48 -41.67 -8.31
CA LEU A 6 -8.30 -40.88 -8.68
C LEU A 6 -8.66 -39.43 -9.05
N PHE A 7 -9.79 -39.22 -9.71
CA PHE A 7 -10.28 -37.87 -10.03
C PHE A 7 -10.63 -37.07 -8.76
N PHE A 8 -11.30 -37.69 -7.79
CA PHE A 8 -11.58 -37.06 -6.50
C PHE A 8 -10.32 -36.69 -5.72
N ILE A 9 -9.31 -37.56 -5.71
CA ILE A 9 -8.02 -37.27 -5.08
C ILE A 9 -7.34 -36.08 -5.77
N ASN A 10 -7.34 -36.05 -7.11
CA ASN A 10 -6.72 -34.96 -7.85
C ASN A 10 -7.41 -33.62 -7.58
N CYS A 11 -8.74 -33.59 -7.54
CA CYS A 11 -9.52 -32.42 -7.14
C CYS A 11 -9.22 -31.96 -5.72
N LEU A 12 -9.14 -32.89 -4.76
CA LEU A 12 -8.81 -32.58 -3.37
C LEU A 12 -7.43 -31.92 -3.27
N VAL A 13 -6.44 -32.50 -3.96
CA VAL A 13 -5.07 -31.98 -3.99
C VAL A 13 -5.05 -30.57 -4.58
N LEU A 14 -5.71 -30.34 -5.71
CA LEU A 14 -5.80 -29.01 -6.33
C LEU A 14 -6.44 -27.97 -5.40
N HIS A 15 -7.50 -28.34 -4.68
CA HIS A 15 -8.19 -27.45 -3.75
C HIS A 15 -7.33 -27.05 -2.56
N ILE A 16 -6.52 -27.99 -2.04
CA ILE A 16 -5.56 -27.71 -0.96
C ILE A 16 -4.48 -26.74 -1.45
N TYR A 17 -3.95 -26.94 -2.67
CA TYR A 17 -2.95 -26.04 -3.25
C TYR A 17 -3.48 -24.61 -3.45
N SER A 18 -4.72 -24.44 -3.93
CA SER A 18 -5.32 -23.10 -4.08
C SER A 18 -5.50 -22.40 -2.73
N GLY A 19 -6.01 -23.11 -1.71
CA GLY A 19 -6.24 -22.51 -0.40
C GLY A 19 -4.96 -22.01 0.29
N ILE A 20 -3.84 -22.73 0.11
CA ILE A 20 -2.52 -22.31 0.61
C ILE A 20 -2.03 -21.05 -0.13
N SER A 21 -2.19 -21.00 -1.45
CA SER A 21 -1.81 -19.84 -2.26
C SER A 21 -2.57 -18.58 -1.84
N ASP A 22 -3.86 -18.70 -1.53
CA ASP A 22 -4.70 -17.55 -1.17
C ASP A 22 -4.32 -16.95 0.20
N ASP A 23 -3.98 -17.77 1.18
CA ASP A 23 -3.50 -17.31 2.50
C ASP A 23 -2.17 -16.56 2.40
N VAL A 24 -1.23 -17.08 1.60
CA VAL A 24 0.05 -16.41 1.35
C VAL A 24 -0.16 -15.07 0.65
N ASN A 25 -0.97 -15.04 -0.42
CA ASN A 25 -1.25 -13.80 -1.13
C ASN A 25 -1.94 -12.78 -0.23
N LYS A 26 -2.86 -13.20 0.63
CA LYS A 26 -3.55 -12.32 1.59
C LYS A 26 -2.59 -11.71 2.61
N ARG A 27 -1.65 -12.49 3.15
CA ARG A 27 -0.65 -11.97 4.09
C ARG A 27 0.32 -11.01 3.42
N VAL A 28 0.70 -11.32 2.18
CA VAL A 28 1.55 -10.47 1.35
C VAL A 28 0.86 -9.13 1.06
N THR A 29 -0.40 -9.16 0.62
CA THR A 29 -1.15 -7.93 0.35
C THR A 29 -1.40 -7.11 1.62
N ASP A 30 -1.72 -7.75 2.75
CA ASP A 30 -1.90 -7.10 4.05
C ASP A 30 -0.60 -6.43 4.54
N HIS A 31 0.54 -7.11 4.35
CA HIS A 31 1.86 -6.56 4.68
C HIS A 31 2.21 -5.31 3.85
N PHE A 32 1.89 -5.32 2.54
CA PHE A 32 2.19 -4.19 1.67
C PHE A 32 1.13 -3.07 1.69
N SER A 33 -0.08 -3.34 2.17
CA SER A 33 -1.14 -2.33 2.29
C SER A 33 -1.05 -1.50 3.57
N GLY A 34 -0.34 -1.97 4.59
CA GLY A 34 -0.19 -1.27 5.87
C GLY A 34 0.77 -0.06 5.88
N SER A 35 1.58 0.16 4.84
CA SER A 35 2.64 1.19 4.87
C SER A 35 2.55 2.22 3.74
N ALA A 36 1.36 2.74 3.45
CA ALA A 36 1.22 4.03 2.77
C ALA A 36 1.57 5.20 3.72
N HIS A 37 2.68 5.10 4.46
CA HIS A 37 3.19 6.18 5.30
C HIS A 37 3.81 7.25 4.41
N THR A 38 2.99 8.19 3.98
CA THR A 38 3.44 9.39 3.27
C THR A 38 3.93 10.40 4.31
N ASN A 39 5.22 10.32 4.64
CA ASN A 39 5.87 11.28 5.54
C ASN A 39 6.08 12.62 4.82
N ASN A 40 4.98 13.35 4.65
CA ASN A 40 4.90 14.59 3.87
C ASN A 40 5.14 15.80 4.77
N TRP A 41 6.32 15.86 5.40
CA TRP A 41 6.71 17.03 6.18
C TRP A 41 7.15 18.16 5.25
N ALA A 42 6.58 19.34 5.46
CA ALA A 42 6.96 20.55 4.74
C ALA A 42 7.42 21.62 5.73
N VAL A 43 8.56 22.26 5.46
CA VAL A 43 9.09 23.37 6.25
C VAL A 43 9.20 24.59 5.35
N LEU A 44 8.50 25.66 5.72
CA LEU A 44 8.48 26.92 4.99
C LEU A 44 9.16 27.99 5.84
N VAL A 45 10.14 28.70 5.28
CA VAL A 45 10.92 29.74 5.97
C VAL A 45 10.81 31.06 5.21
N CYS A 46 10.52 32.15 5.91
CA CYS A 46 10.53 33.52 5.38
C CYS A 46 11.56 34.37 6.14
N THR A 47 12.42 35.10 5.42
CA THR A 47 13.52 35.93 5.99
C THR A 47 13.18 37.42 6.08
N SER A 48 11.91 37.82 5.97
CA SER A 48 11.53 39.25 6.03
C SER A 48 10.23 39.49 6.82
N ARG A 49 10.20 40.58 7.59
CA ARG A 49 9.10 40.93 8.52
C ARG A 49 8.49 42.32 8.26
N PHE A 50 8.88 42.97 7.15
CA PHE A 50 8.47 44.32 6.78
C PHE A 50 7.46 44.35 5.63
N TRP A 51 6.53 45.31 5.68
CA TRP A 51 5.41 45.48 4.74
C TRP A 51 5.81 45.54 3.26
N PHE A 52 6.97 46.12 2.94
CA PHE A 52 7.48 46.19 1.56
C PHE A 52 7.77 44.82 0.93
N ASN A 53 7.90 43.77 1.73
CA ASN A 53 8.22 42.41 1.28
C ASN A 53 7.00 41.48 1.26
N TYR A 54 5.79 42.03 1.26
CA TYR A 54 4.53 41.27 1.24
C TYR A 54 4.52 40.17 0.16
N ARG A 55 5.13 40.41 -1.01
CA ARG A 55 5.24 39.42 -2.10
C ARG A 55 6.09 38.20 -1.73
N HIS A 56 7.15 38.38 -0.94
CA HIS A 56 8.05 37.28 -0.55
C HIS A 56 7.42 36.40 0.53
N VAL A 57 6.65 36.99 1.45
CA VAL A 57 5.85 36.27 2.45
C VAL A 57 4.68 35.55 1.79
N ALA A 58 3.96 36.20 0.86
CA ALA A 58 2.85 35.60 0.13
C ALA A 58 3.29 34.41 -0.72
N ASN A 59 4.44 34.50 -1.43
CA ASN A 59 4.95 33.40 -2.25
C ASN A 59 5.40 32.18 -1.42
N ALA A 60 5.86 32.39 -0.18
CA ALA A 60 6.27 31.30 0.71
C ALA A 60 5.09 30.69 1.48
N LEU A 61 3.98 31.42 1.65
CA LEU A 61 2.76 30.95 2.31
C LEU A 61 1.70 30.42 1.30
N SER A 62 1.83 30.77 0.02
CA SER A 62 0.98 30.30 -1.06
C SER A 62 1.36 28.88 -1.47
N ILE A 63 1.13 27.92 -0.57
CA ILE A 63 1.09 26.49 -0.87
C ILE A 63 -0.35 26.00 -0.85
#